data_AF-A0A7S0CK38-F1
#
_entry.id   AF-A0A7S0CK38-F1
#
_cell.length_a   1.000
_cell.length_b   1.000
_cell.length_c   1.000
_cell.angle_alpha   90.00
_cell.angle_beta   90.00
_cell.angle_gamma   90.00
#
_symmetry.space_group_name_H-M   'P 1'
#
loop_
_entity.id
_entity.type
_entity.pdbx_description
1 polymer ?
#
loop_
_entity_poly.entity_id
_entity_poly.type
_entity_poly.pdbx_seq_one_letter_code
_entity_poly.pdbx_strand_id
1 'polypeptide(L)'
;MFSEFQRLQKDPRVRDQIRTMYQSSQRFLPSFLSPERFALLSMLLFILGIKFLGLSKMFMLLSLLSLPIVVSLEDIQRGTDMKSIVRNFPKNLRKTVVQTTGFTGVSEKVALVGFAIVVCLSIKILVTNPTPLPRQMTRPPTPVDASSMNSFSAEDMYKLGYDDGIEKKSFGTSLPAEASLILPSEQQGLDANLEGGFDSADDINWQYNSPSPPNSPSSRFGTASMLSLFHLGRTVKNLATGPDGRLNPQIFVANARMMEPMQMGLVGLSAYGLLKAFF
;
A
#
# COMPACT_ATOMS: atom_id res chain seq x y z
N MET A 1 24.44 22.52 -1.90
CA MET A 1 23.98 21.80 -0.69
C MET A 1 24.92 21.97 0.51
N PHE A 2 26.23 21.65 0.43
CA PHE A 2 27.14 21.80 1.59
C PHE A 2 27.38 23.27 2.03
N SER A 3 27.42 24.22 1.09
CA SER A 3 27.57 25.65 1.36
C SER A 3 26.35 26.28 2.03
N GLU A 4 25.14 25.80 1.72
CA GLU A 4 23.90 26.23 2.38
C GLU A 4 23.83 25.74 3.82
N PHE A 5 24.28 24.51 4.08
CA PHE A 5 24.35 23.96 5.43
C PHE A 5 25.33 24.76 6.32
N GLN A 6 26.48 25.17 5.77
CA GLN A 6 27.42 26.04 6.47
C GLN A 6 26.83 27.44 6.74
N ARG A 7 25.99 27.96 5.84
CA ARG A 7 25.31 29.25 6.03
C ARG A 7 24.26 29.16 7.14
N LEU A 8 23.47 28.07 7.19
CA LEU A 8 22.49 27.81 8.24
C LEU A 8 23.15 27.60 9.62
N GLN A 9 24.32 26.95 9.69
CA GLN A 9 25.05 26.80 10.95
C GLN A 9 25.61 28.12 11.52
N LYS A 10 25.83 29.12 10.65
CA LYS A 10 26.33 30.45 11.06
C LYS A 10 25.22 31.40 11.47
N ASP A 11 23.95 31.08 11.20
CA ASP A 11 22.83 31.92 11.60
C ASP A 11 22.60 31.85 13.13
N PRO A 12 22.69 32.98 13.87
CA PRO A 12 22.46 32.99 15.31
C PRO A 12 21.05 32.53 15.70
N ARG A 13 20.04 32.77 14.85
CA ARG A 13 18.65 32.37 15.14
C ARG A 13 18.50 30.85 15.18
N VAL A 14 19.18 30.15 14.26
CA VAL A 14 19.18 28.69 14.21
C VAL A 14 19.89 28.13 15.45
N ARG A 15 20.99 28.76 15.88
CA ARG A 15 21.70 28.35 17.10
C ARG A 15 20.84 28.51 18.36
N ASP A 16 20.12 29.62 18.48
CA ASP A 16 19.23 29.85 19.62
C ASP A 16 18.04 28.88 19.63
N GLN A 17 17.47 28.57 18.47
CA GLN A 17 16.42 27.55 18.35
C GLN A 17 16.94 26.16 18.73
N ILE A 18 18.11 25.75 18.22
CA ILE A 18 18.74 24.47 18.57
C ILE A 18 19.03 24.43 20.06
N ARG A 19 19.55 25.50 20.65
CA ARG A 19 19.84 25.57 22.10
C ARG A 19 18.57 25.43 22.92
N THR A 20 17.47 26.06 22.50
CA THR A 20 16.18 25.96 23.18
C THR A 20 15.61 24.54 23.07
N MET A 21 15.68 23.92 21.90
CA MET A 21 15.27 22.51 21.70
C MET A 21 16.13 21.54 22.51
N TYR A 22 17.44 21.79 22.57
CA TYR A 22 18.38 20.98 23.35
C TYR A 22 18.09 21.07 24.85
N GLN A 23 17.87 22.29 25.36
CA GLN A 23 17.49 22.51 26.76
C GLN A 23 16.12 21.90 27.09
N SER A 24 15.17 21.99 26.17
CA SER A 24 13.86 21.34 26.33
C SER A 24 14.01 19.82 26.42
N SER A 25 14.77 19.21 25.52
CA SER A 25 15.03 17.77 25.50
C SER A 25 15.79 17.30 26.75
N GLN A 26 16.75 18.09 27.23
CA GLN A 26 17.54 17.77 28.42
C GLN A 26 16.70 17.73 29.70
N ARG A 27 15.56 18.45 29.75
CA ARG A 27 14.64 18.39 30.90
C ARG A 27 13.87 17.07 31.00
N PHE A 28 13.69 16.37 29.88
CA PHE A 28 12.99 15.09 29.84
C PHE A 28 13.94 13.89 30.04
N LEU A 29 15.25 14.09 29.89
CA LEU A 29 16.24 13.04 30.04
C LEU A 29 16.82 13.02 31.46
N PRO A 30 17.12 11.84 32.03
CA PRO A 30 17.80 11.76 33.31
C PRO A 30 19.21 12.36 33.22
N SER A 31 19.70 12.93 34.32
CA SER A 31 20.94 13.72 34.36
C SER A 31 22.20 13.00 33.87
N PHE A 32 22.20 11.66 33.87
CA PHE A 32 23.33 10.85 33.39
C PHE A 32 23.36 10.66 31.86
N LEU A 33 22.29 11.01 31.15
CA LEU A 33 22.12 10.74 29.72
C LEU A 33 22.13 12.04 28.91
N SER A 34 23.23 12.31 28.18
CA SER A 34 23.26 13.43 27.24
C SER A 34 22.34 13.18 26.04
N PRO A 35 21.71 14.21 25.45
CA PRO A 35 20.88 14.07 24.24
C PRO A 35 21.59 13.37 23.08
N GLU A 36 22.90 13.59 22.94
CA GLU A 36 23.74 12.91 21.94
C GLU A 36 23.81 11.39 22.18
N ARG A 37 24.05 10.98 23.43
CA ARG A 37 24.07 9.57 23.82
C ARG A 37 22.69 8.94 23.67
N PHE A 38 21.63 9.68 24.01
CA PHE A 38 20.25 9.23 23.78
C PHE A 38 19.96 8.98 22.31
N ALA A 39 20.35 9.91 21.43
CA ALA A 39 20.16 9.77 19.99
C ALA A 39 20.93 8.57 19.42
N LEU A 40 22.19 8.40 19.81
CA LEU A 40 23.00 7.24 19.42
C LEU A 40 22.43 5.93 19.95
N LEU A 41 21.99 5.90 21.21
CA LEU A 41 21.37 4.73 21.83
C LEU A 41 20.05 4.37 21.14
N SER A 42 19.22 5.37 20.84
CA SER A 42 17.96 5.21 20.11
C SER A 42 18.20 4.67 18.69
N MET A 43 19.17 5.24 17.97
CA MET A 43 19.57 4.77 16.64
C MET A 43 20.10 3.33 16.68
N LEU A 44 20.93 3.00 17.67
CA LEU A 44 21.44 1.65 17.88
C LEU A 44 20.30 0.66 18.16
N LEU A 45 19.39 1.00 19.08
CA LEU A 45 18.19 0.21 19.39
C LEU A 45 17.30 0.00 18.16
N PHE A 46 17.16 1.03 17.32
CA PHE A 46 16.39 0.95 16.08
C PHE A 46 17.02 -0.01 15.07
N ILE A 47 18.33 0.10 14.82
CA ILE A 47 19.06 -0.82 13.93
C ILE A 47 19.00 -2.25 14.46
N LEU A 48 19.18 -2.42 15.77
CA LEU A 48 19.11 -3.72 16.42
C LEU A 48 17.70 -4.32 16.27
N GLY A 49 16.67 -3.50 16.48
CA GLY A 49 15.27 -3.88 16.26
C GLY A 49 14.99 -4.31 14.81
N ILE A 50 15.52 -3.60 13.82
CA ILE A 50 15.40 -3.99 12.40
C ILE A 50 16.06 -5.35 12.16
N LYS A 51 17.24 -5.58 12.73
CA LYS A 51 17.96 -6.84 12.56
C LYS A 51 17.21 -8.04 13.17
N PHE A 52 16.55 -7.85 14.32
CA PHE A 52 15.85 -8.93 15.02
C PHE A 52 14.40 -9.15 14.56
N LEU A 53 13.64 -8.09 14.33
CA LEU A 53 12.21 -8.16 14.02
C LEU A 53 11.91 -8.01 12.53
N GLY A 54 12.85 -7.44 11.77
CA GLY A 54 12.63 -7.01 10.39
C GLY A 54 12.04 -5.60 10.30
N LEU A 55 12.31 -4.93 9.18
CA LEU A 55 11.94 -3.53 8.95
C LEU A 55 10.42 -3.29 9.05
N SER A 56 9.60 -4.16 8.46
CA SER A 56 8.14 -4.03 8.46
C SER A 56 7.55 -4.10 9.88
N LYS A 57 7.98 -5.07 10.70
CA LYS A 57 7.54 -5.20 12.10
C LYS A 57 7.98 -4.00 12.94
N MET A 58 9.17 -3.46 12.69
CA MET A 58 9.65 -2.25 13.37
C MET A 58 8.79 -1.03 13.08
N PHE A 59 8.41 -0.78 11.82
CA PHE A 59 7.49 0.31 11.48
C PHE A 59 6.11 0.12 12.11
N MET A 60 5.61 -1.11 12.13
CA MET A 60 4.33 -1.42 12.78
C MET A 60 4.39 -1.14 14.30
N LEU A 61 5.46 -1.56 14.98
CA LEU A 61 5.66 -1.32 16.40
C LEU A 61 5.79 0.17 16.71
N LEU A 62 6.55 0.92 15.89
CA LEU A 62 6.69 2.37 16.02
C LEU A 62 5.34 3.07 15.86
N SER A 63 4.56 2.67 14.86
CA SER A 63 3.21 3.20 14.62
C SER A 63 2.29 2.92 15.82
N LEU A 64 2.31 1.68 16.34
CA LEU A 64 1.51 1.27 17.48
C LEU A 64 1.85 2.04 18.76
N LEU A 65 3.14 2.31 19.01
CA LEU A 65 3.61 3.11 20.14
C LEU A 65 3.31 4.61 19.97
N SER A 66 3.30 5.12 18.75
CA SER A 66 3.03 6.53 18.48
C SER A 66 1.58 6.91 18.78
N LEU A 67 0.62 5.99 18.55
CA LEU A 67 -0.80 6.23 18.80
C LEU A 67 -1.13 6.71 20.22
N PRO A 68 -0.75 5.98 21.30
CA PRO A 68 -1.06 6.43 22.65
C PRO A 68 -0.35 7.74 23.02
N ILE A 69 0.84 7.99 22.47
CA ILE A 69 1.58 9.25 22.67
C ILE A 69 0.81 10.42 22.04
N VAL A 70 0.36 10.27 20.79
CA VAL A 70 -0.41 11.30 20.07
C VAL A 70 -1.75 11.57 20.75
N VAL A 71 -2.47 10.52 21.15
CA VAL A 71 -3.75 10.66 21.86
C VAL A 71 -3.58 11.32 23.23
N SER A 72 -2.44 11.10 23.89
CA SER A 72 -2.13 11.69 25.20
C SER A 72 -1.44 13.05 25.13
N LEU A 73 -1.14 13.55 23.92
CA LEU A 73 -0.29 14.73 23.72
C LEU A 73 -0.87 15.97 24.40
N GLU A 74 -2.18 16.20 24.33
CA GLU A 74 -2.85 17.34 24.98
C GLU A 74 -2.67 17.31 26.50
N ASP A 75 -2.72 16.12 27.11
CA ASP A 75 -2.58 15.95 28.56
C ASP A 75 -1.12 16.04 29.02
N ILE A 76 -0.18 15.58 28.19
CA ILE A 76 1.26 15.74 28.41
C ILE A 76 1.65 17.22 28.36
N GLN A 77 1.13 17.97 27.38
CA GLN A 77 1.39 19.41 27.26
C GLN A 77 0.84 20.22 28.44
N ARG A 78 -0.25 19.75 29.06
CA ARG A 78 -0.81 20.34 30.28
C ARG A 78 -0.03 19.97 31.55
N GLY A 79 0.96 19.08 31.46
CA GLY A 79 1.71 18.61 32.62
C GLY A 79 0.87 17.81 33.60
N THR A 80 -0.17 17.11 33.13
CA THR A 80 -1.00 16.28 34.00
C THR A 80 -0.28 15.00 34.43
N ASP A 81 -0.56 14.52 35.64
CA ASP A 81 0.03 13.29 36.16
C ASP A 81 -0.28 12.07 35.28
N MET A 82 0.65 11.12 35.22
CA MET A 82 0.51 9.88 34.41
C MET A 82 -0.77 9.11 34.72
N LYS A 83 -1.20 9.10 35.99
CA LYS A 83 -2.47 8.45 36.41
C LYS A 83 -3.69 9.15 35.80
N SER A 84 -3.65 10.47 35.67
CA SER A 84 -4.69 11.27 35.04
C SER A 84 -4.68 11.09 33.53
N ILE A 85 -3.51 11.02 32.90
CA ILE A 85 -3.35 10.71 31.47
C ILE A 85 -4.03 9.38 31.14
N VAL A 86 -3.72 8.32 31.89
CA VAL A 86 -4.32 6.98 31.67
C VAL A 86 -5.83 7.00 31.90
N ARG A 87 -6.32 7.74 32.91
CA ARG A 87 -7.75 7.87 33.20
C ARG A 87 -8.50 8.64 32.11
N ASN A 88 -7.87 9.65 31.50
CA ASN A 88 -8.46 10.47 30.44
C ASN A 88 -8.31 9.86 29.05
N PHE A 89 -7.47 8.83 28.90
CA PHE A 89 -7.17 8.20 27.62
C PHE A 89 -8.41 7.83 26.78
N PRO A 90 -9.48 7.20 27.32
CA PRO A 90 -10.65 6.83 26.52
C PRO A 90 -11.40 8.05 25.95
N LYS A 91 -11.43 9.14 26.74
CA LYS A 91 -12.07 10.40 26.35
C LYS A 91 -11.27 11.10 25.24
N ASN A 92 -9.94 11.15 25.37
CA ASN A 92 -9.07 11.74 24.35
C ASN A 92 -9.08 10.91 23.06
N LEU A 93 -9.06 9.58 23.18
CA LEU A 93 -9.16 8.67 22.05
C LEU A 93 -10.45 8.91 21.27
N ARG A 94 -11.60 9.00 21.97
CA ARG A 94 -12.87 9.36 21.34
C ARG A 94 -12.78 10.70 20.63
N LYS A 95 -12.22 11.74 21.27
CA LYS A 95 -12.06 13.07 20.66
C LYS A 95 -11.26 13.00 19.36
N THR A 96 -10.14 12.28 19.36
CA THR A 96 -9.30 12.07 18.17
C THR A 96 -10.05 11.31 17.07
N VAL A 97 -10.80 10.26 17.42
CA VAL A 97 -11.61 9.50 16.44
C VAL A 97 -12.71 10.38 15.86
N VAL A 98 -13.44 11.15 16.66
CA VAL A 98 -14.48 12.07 16.18
C VAL A 98 -13.88 13.15 15.28
N GLN A 99 -12.73 13.70 15.65
CA GLN A 99 -12.05 14.75 14.88
C GLN A 99 -11.53 14.24 13.53
N THR A 100 -11.01 13.01 13.48
CA THR A 100 -10.45 12.42 12.26
C THR A 100 -11.53 11.85 11.33
N THR A 101 -12.60 11.27 11.89
CA THR A 101 -13.63 10.57 11.11
C THR A 101 -14.90 11.38 10.87
N GLY A 102 -15.15 12.44 11.65
CA GLY A 102 -16.38 13.23 11.60
C GLY A 102 -17.60 12.60 12.27
N PHE A 103 -17.51 11.35 12.76
CA PHE A 103 -18.64 10.67 13.40
C PHE A 103 -18.81 11.08 14.87
N THR A 104 -19.80 11.92 15.16
CA THR A 104 -20.09 12.42 16.52
C THR A 104 -20.73 11.39 17.45
N GLY A 105 -21.35 10.35 16.89
CA GLY A 105 -22.08 9.30 17.63
C GLY A 105 -21.21 8.21 18.28
N VAL A 106 -19.87 8.33 18.24
CA VAL A 106 -18.98 7.32 18.81
C VAL A 106 -18.92 7.46 20.34
N SER A 107 -19.36 6.41 21.05
CA SER A 107 -19.22 6.31 22.52
C SER A 107 -17.77 6.03 22.92
N GLU A 108 -17.35 6.51 24.11
CA GLU A 108 -16.00 6.29 24.66
C GLU A 108 -15.67 4.80 24.76
N LYS A 109 -16.65 3.97 25.14
CA LYS A 109 -16.49 2.51 25.23
C LYS A 109 -16.22 1.90 23.85
N VAL A 110 -16.91 2.38 22.81
CA VAL A 110 -16.75 1.87 21.44
C VAL A 110 -15.38 2.25 20.88
N ALA A 111 -14.92 3.49 21.11
CA ALA A 111 -13.58 3.92 20.72
C ALA A 111 -12.51 3.06 21.40
N LEU A 112 -12.66 2.79 22.71
CA LEU A 112 -11.72 1.97 23.47
C LEU A 112 -11.70 0.50 23.01
N VAL A 113 -12.87 -0.10 22.74
CA VAL A 113 -12.96 -1.45 22.17
C VAL A 113 -12.32 -1.51 20.79
N GLY A 114 -12.56 -0.52 19.92
CA GLY A 114 -11.93 -0.42 18.60
C GLY A 114 -10.41 -0.34 18.71
N PHE A 115 -9.90 0.49 19.61
CA PHE A 115 -8.47 0.58 19.88
C PHE A 115 -7.89 -0.75 20.42
N ALA A 116 -8.58 -1.41 21.36
CA ALA A 116 -8.16 -2.71 21.86
C ALA A 116 -8.09 -3.76 20.74
N ILE A 117 -9.06 -3.79 19.82
CA ILE A 117 -9.04 -4.67 18.65
C ILE A 117 -7.82 -4.38 17.75
N VAL A 118 -7.55 -3.11 17.45
CA VAL A 118 -6.39 -2.70 16.64
C VAL A 118 -5.09 -3.12 17.30
N VAL A 119 -4.95 -2.92 18.61
CA VAL A 119 -3.78 -3.33 19.39
C VAL A 119 -3.63 -4.86 19.37
N CYS A 120 -4.70 -5.61 19.64
CA CYS A 120 -4.67 -7.08 19.59
C CYS A 120 -4.30 -7.62 18.21
N LEU A 121 -4.85 -7.05 17.13
CA LEU A 121 -4.50 -7.42 15.76
C LEU A 121 -3.05 -7.08 15.44
N SER A 122 -2.57 -5.91 15.87
CA SER A 122 -1.18 -5.49 15.66
C SER A 122 -0.20 -6.41 16.39
N ILE A 123 -0.48 -6.76 17.64
CA ILE A 123 0.31 -7.72 18.41
C ILE A 123 0.30 -9.09 17.73
N LYS A 124 -0.86 -9.56 17.28
CA LYS A 124 -0.96 -10.84 16.56
C LYS A 124 -0.10 -10.85 15.29
N ILE A 125 -0.13 -9.78 14.50
CA ILE A 125 0.70 -9.64 13.28
C ILE A 125 2.18 -9.59 13.65
N LEU A 126 2.54 -8.92 14.75
CA LEU A 126 3.92 -8.84 15.21
C LEU A 126 4.48 -10.21 15.63
N VAL A 127 3.66 -11.02 16.31
CA VAL A 127 4.02 -12.36 16.78
C VAL A 127 3.98 -13.39 15.65
N THR A 128 3.07 -13.24 14.68
CA THR A 128 2.99 -14.15 13.55
C THR A 128 4.24 -13.95 12.67
N ASN A 129 5.07 -14.98 12.56
CA ASN A 129 6.14 -14.97 11.57
C ASN A 129 5.49 -15.04 10.19
N PRO A 130 5.98 -14.27 9.20
CA PRO A 130 5.47 -14.41 7.84
C PRO A 130 5.63 -15.88 7.46
N THR A 131 4.51 -16.57 7.28
CA THR A 131 4.54 -17.89 6.67
C THR A 131 5.25 -17.67 5.34
N PRO A 132 6.41 -18.33 5.11
CA PRO A 132 7.08 -18.18 3.84
C PRO A 132 6.02 -18.50 2.78
N LEU A 133 5.71 -17.53 1.92
CA LEU A 133 4.82 -17.80 0.80
C LEU A 133 5.34 -19.08 0.17
N PRO A 134 4.47 -20.07 -0.13
CA PRO A 134 4.93 -21.27 -0.79
C PRO A 134 5.71 -20.78 -1.99
N ARG A 135 7.04 -20.98 -1.95
CA ARG A 135 7.90 -20.75 -3.11
C ARG A 135 7.14 -21.45 -4.18
N GLN A 136 6.57 -20.71 -5.13
CA GLN A 136 5.93 -21.30 -6.28
C GLN A 136 6.94 -22.32 -6.74
N MET A 137 6.61 -23.61 -6.60
CA MET A 137 7.48 -24.66 -7.04
C MET A 137 7.69 -24.30 -8.48
N THR A 138 8.90 -23.81 -8.79
CA THR A 138 9.33 -23.58 -10.15
C THR A 138 9.04 -24.92 -10.78
N ARG A 139 7.97 -24.97 -11.58
CA ARG A 139 7.50 -26.21 -12.20
C ARG A 139 8.76 -26.84 -12.78
N PRO A 140 9.14 -28.06 -12.37
CA PRO A 140 10.33 -28.69 -12.92
C PRO A 140 10.20 -28.55 -14.44
N PRO A 141 11.23 -28.05 -15.13
CA PRO A 141 11.14 -27.79 -16.56
C PRO A 141 10.63 -29.06 -17.20
N THR A 142 9.39 -29.01 -17.69
CA THR A 142 8.85 -30.09 -18.49
C THR A 142 9.88 -30.29 -19.60
N PRO A 143 10.42 -31.49 -19.82
CA PRO A 143 11.28 -31.72 -20.97
C PRO A 143 10.40 -31.45 -22.19
N VAL A 144 10.51 -30.25 -22.74
CA VAL A 144 9.88 -29.90 -24.00
C VAL A 144 10.78 -30.56 -25.03
N ASP A 145 10.27 -31.61 -25.65
CA ASP A 145 10.89 -32.20 -26.82
C ASP A 145 11.20 -31.08 -27.82
N ALA A 146 12.46 -31.06 -28.23
CA ALA A 146 13.05 -30.07 -29.10
C ALA A 146 12.34 -30.06 -30.45
N SER A 147 11.41 -29.12 -30.60
CA SER A 147 11.07 -28.51 -31.89
C SER A 147 10.91 -27.00 -31.68
N SER A 148 12.05 -26.37 -31.36
CA SER A 148 12.42 -24.97 -31.62
C SER A 148 11.31 -23.93 -31.86
N MET A 149 10.43 -23.72 -30.89
CA MET A 149 9.76 -22.42 -30.74
C MET A 149 10.36 -21.74 -29.52
N ASN A 150 11.35 -20.87 -29.76
CA ASN A 150 11.93 -20.01 -28.76
C ASN A 150 10.80 -19.15 -28.18
N SER A 151 10.37 -19.47 -26.97
CA SER A 151 9.49 -18.59 -26.20
C SER A 151 10.26 -17.30 -25.92
N PHE A 152 9.93 -16.22 -26.64
CA PHE A 152 10.49 -14.90 -26.37
C PHE A 152 10.16 -14.50 -24.93
N SER A 153 11.19 -14.18 -24.15
CA SER A 153 10.95 -13.57 -22.83
C SER A 153 10.36 -12.18 -23.05
N ALA A 154 9.54 -11.71 -22.11
CA ALA A 154 9.01 -10.34 -22.15
C ALA A 154 10.13 -9.29 -22.22
N GLU A 155 11.29 -9.61 -21.64
CA GLU A 155 12.48 -8.75 -21.69
C GLU A 155 13.10 -8.69 -23.09
N ASP A 156 13.05 -9.78 -23.85
CA ASP A 156 13.54 -9.81 -25.24
C ASP A 156 12.63 -8.98 -26.16
N MET A 157 11.31 -9.04 -25.95
CA MET A 157 10.34 -8.21 -26.67
C MET A 157 10.53 -6.72 -26.37
N TYR A 158 10.81 -6.37 -25.11
CA TYR A 158 11.10 -4.99 -24.73
C TYR A 158 12.39 -4.48 -25.39
N LYS A 159 13.44 -5.30 -25.40
CA LYS A 159 14.71 -4.95 -26.02
C LYS A 159 14.57 -4.74 -27.53
N LEU A 160 13.83 -5.60 -28.23
CA LEU A 160 13.54 -5.44 -29.66
C LEU A 160 12.82 -4.11 -29.96
N GLY A 161 11.84 -3.73 -29.14
CA GLY A 161 11.15 -2.45 -29.29
C GLY A 161 12.05 -1.24 -29.03
N TYR A 162 12.97 -1.36 -28.07
CA TYR A 162 13.95 -0.32 -27.77
C TYR A 162 14.97 -0.14 -28.91
N ASP A 163 15.48 -1.26 -29.44
CA ASP A 163 16.45 -1.27 -30.55
C ASP A 163 15.81 -0.71 -31.85
N ASP A 164 14.54 -1.07 -32.14
CA ASP A 164 13.77 -0.48 -33.24
C ASP A 164 13.65 1.06 -33.10
N GLY A 165 13.45 1.55 -31.87
CA GLY A 165 13.38 2.98 -31.57
C GLY A 165 14.71 3.71 -31.78
N ILE A 166 15.84 3.10 -31.41
CA ILE A 166 17.19 3.65 -31.67
C ILE A 166 17.45 3.73 -33.17
N GLU A 167 17.06 2.70 -33.92
CA GLU A 167 17.27 2.59 -35.36
C GLU A 167 16.23 3.37 -36.19
N LYS A 168 15.28 4.05 -35.54
CA LYS A 168 14.16 4.78 -36.16
C LYS A 168 13.32 3.91 -37.11
N LYS A 169 13.20 2.62 -36.79
CA LYS A 169 12.29 1.69 -37.46
C LYS A 169 10.89 1.82 -36.85
N SER A 170 9.85 1.44 -37.60
CA SER A 170 8.49 1.32 -37.04
C SER A 170 8.47 0.28 -35.92
N PHE A 171 7.63 0.50 -34.90
CA PHE A 171 7.50 -0.42 -33.77
C PHE A 171 7.11 -1.83 -34.26
N GLY A 172 7.89 -2.84 -33.86
CA GLY A 172 7.62 -4.24 -34.20
C GLY A 172 8.18 -4.69 -35.55
N THR A 173 9.03 -3.88 -36.20
CA THR A 173 9.68 -4.26 -37.47
C THR A 173 10.66 -5.41 -37.26
N SER A 174 11.31 -5.47 -36.09
CA SER A 174 12.24 -6.55 -35.74
C SER A 174 11.57 -7.75 -35.06
N LEU A 175 10.23 -7.76 -34.94
CA LEU A 175 9.52 -8.93 -34.43
C LEU A 175 9.51 -10.04 -35.49
N PRO A 176 9.79 -11.30 -35.12
CA PRO A 176 9.59 -12.43 -36.02
C PRO A 176 8.13 -12.48 -36.46
N ALA A 177 7.87 -12.78 -37.73
CA ALA A 177 6.51 -12.85 -38.28
C ALA A 177 5.60 -13.79 -37.46
N GLU A 178 6.18 -14.82 -36.84
CA GLU A 178 5.50 -15.80 -35.98
C GLU A 178 5.06 -15.24 -34.62
N ALA A 179 5.68 -14.16 -34.11
CA ALA A 179 5.29 -13.54 -32.84
C ALA A 179 3.94 -12.81 -32.92
N SER A 180 3.55 -12.36 -34.13
CA SER A 180 2.24 -11.74 -34.38
C SER A 180 1.07 -12.73 -34.22
N LEU A 181 1.33 -14.04 -34.33
CA LEU A 181 0.34 -15.12 -34.16
C LEU A 181 0.12 -15.50 -32.68
N ILE A 182 1.00 -15.07 -31.77
CA ILE A 182 0.95 -15.41 -30.34
C ILE A 182 0.24 -14.32 -29.52
N LEU A 183 0.03 -13.12 -30.10
CA LEU A 183 -0.85 -12.14 -29.51
C LEU A 183 -2.27 -12.74 -29.49
N PRO A 184 -2.88 -12.95 -28.30
CA PRO A 184 -4.23 -13.44 -28.22
C PRO A 184 -5.12 -12.49 -29.03
N SER A 185 -5.92 -13.03 -29.93
CA SER A 185 -6.90 -12.32 -30.75
C SER A 185 -8.02 -11.62 -29.95
N GLU A 186 -7.78 -11.27 -28.69
CA GLU A 186 -8.68 -10.51 -27.81
C GLU A 186 -8.92 -9.05 -28.25
N GLN A 187 -8.23 -8.56 -29.29
CA GLN A 187 -8.49 -7.22 -29.85
C GLN A 187 -9.44 -7.19 -31.06
N GLN A 188 -9.99 -8.33 -31.52
CA GLN A 188 -10.89 -8.34 -32.68
C GLN A 188 -12.34 -7.87 -32.39
N GLY A 189 -12.59 -7.20 -31.26
CA GLY A 189 -13.94 -6.80 -30.82
C GLY A 189 -14.16 -5.31 -30.57
N LEU A 190 -13.19 -4.43 -30.81
CA LEU A 190 -13.31 -3.01 -30.41
C LEU A 190 -13.12 -1.97 -31.52
N ASP A 191 -13.00 -2.38 -32.78
CA ASP A 191 -12.85 -1.45 -33.92
C ASP A 191 -14.01 -1.59 -34.91
N ALA A 192 -15.08 -0.82 -34.70
CA ALA A 192 -16.10 -0.58 -35.72
C ALA A 192 -16.73 0.83 -35.67
N ASN A 193 -16.21 1.79 -34.89
CA ASN A 193 -16.87 3.11 -34.82
C ASN A 193 -15.98 4.31 -34.44
N LEU A 194 -14.70 4.32 -34.85
CA LEU A 194 -13.84 5.49 -34.74
C LEU A 194 -13.30 5.90 -36.13
N GLU A 195 -14.20 6.08 -37.09
CA GLU A 195 -13.97 6.95 -38.26
C GLU A 195 -14.10 8.41 -37.80
N GLY A 196 -13.04 8.93 -37.18
CA GLY A 196 -12.89 10.35 -36.89
C GLY A 196 -11.46 10.73 -37.25
N GLY A 197 -11.29 11.35 -38.42
CA GLY A 197 -9.99 11.64 -39.04
C GLY A 197 -9.02 12.37 -38.10
N PHE A 198 -7.86 11.77 -37.91
CA PHE A 198 -6.66 12.42 -37.39
C PHE A 198 -5.77 12.79 -38.56
N ASP A 199 -6.11 13.88 -39.24
CA ASP A 199 -5.16 14.61 -40.07
C ASP A 199 -4.57 15.75 -39.22
N SER A 200 -3.25 15.91 -39.30
CA SER A 200 -2.37 16.89 -38.64
C SER A 200 -1.73 16.45 -37.32
N ALA A 201 -0.48 15.99 -37.46
CA ALA A 201 0.45 15.60 -36.39
C ALA A 201 1.25 16.78 -35.78
N ASP A 202 0.87 18.04 -36.05
CA ASP A 202 1.71 19.21 -35.71
C ASP A 202 1.27 19.99 -34.45
N ASP A 203 0.21 19.58 -33.75
CA ASP A 203 -0.32 20.34 -32.58
C ASP A 203 -0.42 19.52 -31.27
N ILE A 204 0.56 18.65 -31.00
CA ILE A 204 0.67 17.99 -29.68
C ILE A 204 1.28 18.97 -28.67
N ASN A 205 0.45 19.85 -28.12
CA ASN A 205 0.78 20.67 -26.96
C ASN A 205 0.81 19.79 -25.69
N TRP A 206 2.01 19.46 -25.19
CA TRP A 206 2.25 18.71 -23.95
C TRP A 206 1.95 19.48 -22.66
N GLN A 207 1.13 20.54 -22.72
CA GLN A 207 0.62 21.18 -21.50
C GLN A 207 -0.42 20.27 -20.86
N TYR A 208 0.05 19.53 -19.86
CA TYR A 208 -0.75 18.74 -18.93
C TYR A 208 -1.64 19.66 -18.08
N ASN A 209 -2.62 20.29 -18.70
CA ASN A 209 -3.79 20.81 -18.00
C ASN A 209 -4.64 19.60 -17.67
N SER A 210 -4.40 18.97 -16.51
CA SER A 210 -5.34 18.00 -15.96
C SER A 210 -6.71 18.69 -15.86
N PRO A 211 -7.70 18.34 -16.70
CA PRO A 211 -9.03 18.88 -16.50
C PRO A 211 -9.47 18.45 -15.09
N SER A 212 -9.91 19.43 -14.29
CA SER A 212 -10.50 19.13 -12.99
C SER A 212 -11.62 18.10 -13.23
N PRO A 213 -11.62 16.96 -12.51
CA PRO A 213 -12.54 15.88 -12.81
C PRO A 213 -13.97 16.43 -12.80
N PRO A 214 -14.77 16.18 -13.85
CA PRO A 214 -16.13 16.68 -13.91
C PRO A 214 -16.87 16.20 -12.67
N ASN A 215 -17.55 17.13 -11.98
CA ASN A 215 -18.46 16.84 -10.89
C ASN A 215 -19.66 16.05 -11.44
N SER A 216 -19.44 14.77 -11.77
CA SER A 216 -20.48 13.87 -12.17
C SER A 216 -21.39 13.62 -10.97
N PRO A 217 -22.72 13.67 -11.15
CA PRO A 217 -23.65 13.37 -10.08
C PRO A 217 -23.36 11.96 -9.54
N SER A 218 -23.29 11.83 -8.21
CA SER A 218 -22.85 10.61 -7.53
C SER A 218 -23.81 9.44 -7.79
N SER A 219 -23.58 8.72 -8.88
CA SER A 219 -24.19 7.42 -9.07
C SER A 219 -23.73 6.52 -7.93
N ARG A 220 -24.69 6.04 -7.13
CA ARG A 220 -24.45 5.04 -6.06
C ARG A 220 -23.89 3.72 -6.62
N PHE A 221 -24.03 3.51 -7.93
CA PHE A 221 -23.41 2.43 -8.68
C PHE A 221 -22.29 2.99 -9.56
N GLY A 222 -21.18 3.35 -8.92
CA GLY A 222 -20.01 3.92 -9.60
C GLY A 222 -19.17 2.85 -10.31
N THR A 223 -18.25 3.28 -11.18
CA THR A 223 -17.26 2.43 -11.86
C THR A 223 -16.44 1.57 -10.89
N ALA A 224 -16.22 2.05 -9.66
CA ALA A 224 -15.60 1.28 -8.57
C ALA A 224 -16.42 0.05 -8.15
N SER A 225 -17.76 0.14 -8.17
CA SER A 225 -18.66 -0.99 -7.91
C SER A 225 -18.60 -2.02 -9.04
N MET A 226 -18.46 -1.58 -10.30
CA MET A 226 -18.25 -2.51 -11.42
C MET A 226 -16.90 -3.22 -11.34
N LEU A 227 -15.83 -2.51 -10.98
CA LEU A 227 -14.49 -3.09 -10.88
C LEU A 227 -14.39 -4.08 -9.71
N SER A 228 -15.05 -3.77 -8.58
CA SER A 228 -15.16 -4.71 -7.46
C SER A 228 -16.03 -5.92 -7.78
N LEU A 229 -17.12 -5.76 -8.55
CA LEU A 229 -17.92 -6.88 -9.04
C LEU A 229 -17.13 -7.78 -9.99
N PHE A 230 -16.35 -7.19 -10.90
CA PHE A 230 -15.50 -7.94 -11.82
C PHE A 230 -14.40 -8.70 -11.08
N HIS A 231 -13.73 -8.03 -10.14
CA HIS A 231 -12.70 -8.66 -9.31
C HIS A 231 -13.29 -9.80 -8.47
N LEU A 232 -14.41 -9.56 -7.78
CA LEU A 232 -15.09 -10.59 -7.00
C LEU A 232 -15.52 -11.77 -7.88
N GLY A 233 -16.11 -11.49 -9.04
CA GLY A 233 -16.51 -12.51 -10.02
C GLY A 233 -15.34 -13.36 -10.49
N ARG A 234 -14.19 -12.73 -10.82
CA ARG A 234 -12.97 -13.44 -11.20
C ARG A 234 -12.42 -14.28 -10.04
N THR A 235 -12.41 -13.74 -8.82
CA THR A 235 -11.90 -14.46 -7.64
C THR A 235 -12.79 -15.67 -7.31
N VAL A 236 -14.12 -15.49 -7.29
CA VAL A 236 -15.07 -16.59 -7.07
C VAL A 236 -14.96 -17.64 -8.16
N LYS A 237 -14.84 -17.24 -9.43
CA LYS A 237 -14.59 -18.16 -10.55
C LYS A 237 -13.33 -18.98 -10.31
N ASN A 238 -12.20 -18.33 -10.02
CA ASN A 238 -10.93 -19.02 -9.79
C ASN A 238 -10.95 -19.96 -8.57
N LEU A 239 -11.68 -19.60 -7.51
CA LEU A 239 -11.86 -20.45 -6.33
C LEU A 239 -12.71 -21.68 -6.64
N ALA A 240 -13.73 -21.53 -7.49
CA ALA A 240 -14.73 -22.56 -7.76
C ALA A 240 -14.36 -23.47 -8.94
N THR A 241 -13.56 -23.01 -9.91
CA THR A 241 -13.13 -23.83 -11.04
C THR A 241 -11.99 -24.77 -10.66
N GLY A 242 -12.25 -26.08 -10.74
CA GLY A 242 -11.21 -27.09 -10.60
C GLY A 242 -10.33 -27.23 -11.86
N PRO A 243 -9.37 -28.16 -11.86
CA PRO A 243 -8.50 -28.45 -13.00
C PRO A 243 -9.28 -28.79 -14.28
N ASP A 244 -10.47 -29.36 -14.12
CA ASP A 244 -11.35 -29.78 -15.21
C ASP A 244 -12.21 -28.62 -15.78
N GLY A 245 -12.00 -27.38 -15.33
CA GLY A 245 -12.77 -26.20 -15.72
C GLY A 245 -14.22 -26.17 -15.22
N ARG A 246 -14.66 -27.23 -14.51
CA ARG A 246 -15.99 -27.33 -13.90
C ARG A 246 -16.04 -26.63 -12.54
N LEU A 247 -17.18 -26.03 -12.25
CA LEU A 247 -17.46 -25.46 -10.92
C LEU A 247 -17.70 -26.59 -9.93
N ASN A 248 -16.83 -26.71 -8.93
CA ASN A 248 -16.99 -27.68 -7.85
C ASN A 248 -17.06 -26.94 -6.50
N PRO A 249 -18.22 -26.94 -5.82
CA PRO A 249 -18.39 -26.24 -4.55
C PRO A 249 -17.52 -26.80 -3.42
N GLN A 250 -17.11 -28.08 -3.50
CA GLN A 250 -16.19 -28.66 -2.52
C GLN A 250 -14.78 -28.06 -2.65
N ILE A 251 -14.33 -27.85 -3.89
CA ILE A 251 -13.05 -27.21 -4.19
C ILE A 251 -13.08 -25.73 -3.78
N PHE A 252 -14.22 -25.05 -3.97
CA PHE A 252 -14.41 -23.68 -3.48
C PHE A 252 -14.15 -23.56 -1.97
N VAL A 253 -14.75 -24.44 -1.16
CA VAL A 253 -14.56 -24.41 0.30
C VAL A 253 -13.12 -24.77 0.68
N ALA A 254 -12.51 -25.74 0.00
CA ALA A 254 -11.12 -26.12 0.23
C ALA A 254 -10.15 -24.96 -0.09
N ASN A 255 -10.30 -24.33 -1.25
CA ASN A 255 -9.47 -23.20 -1.68
C ASN A 255 -9.71 -21.95 -0.84
N ALA A 256 -10.96 -21.69 -0.43
CA ALA A 256 -11.28 -20.57 0.46
C ALA A 256 -10.61 -20.72 1.84
N ARG A 257 -10.46 -21.96 2.34
CA ARG A 257 -9.72 -22.23 3.59
C ARG A 257 -8.21 -22.10 3.44
N MET A 258 -7.68 -22.29 2.23
CA MET A 258 -6.25 -22.17 1.94
C MET A 258 -5.84 -20.76 1.48
N MET A 259 -6.79 -19.84 1.33
CA MET A 259 -6.54 -18.49 0.86
C MET A 259 -5.74 -17.66 1.89
N GLU A 260 -4.85 -16.79 1.43
CA GLU A 260 -4.13 -15.88 2.32
C GLU A 260 -5.10 -14.98 3.09
N PRO A 261 -4.90 -14.73 4.40
CA PRO A 261 -5.81 -13.93 5.21
C PRO A 261 -6.08 -12.53 4.66
N MET A 262 -5.08 -11.93 4.00
CA MET A 262 -5.21 -10.60 3.40
C MET A 262 -6.14 -10.63 2.18
N GLN A 263 -5.99 -11.62 1.31
CA GLN A 263 -6.87 -11.82 0.16
C GLN A 263 -8.30 -12.13 0.61
N MET A 264 -8.46 -12.96 1.65
CA MET A 264 -9.76 -13.22 2.26
C MET A 264 -10.42 -11.93 2.78
N GLY A 265 -9.63 -11.03 3.39
CA GLY A 265 -10.08 -9.71 3.83
C GLY A 265 -10.52 -8.79 2.67
N LEU A 266 -9.77 -8.76 1.57
CA LEU A 266 -10.14 -8.00 0.37
C LEU A 266 -11.41 -8.54 -0.30
N VAL A 267 -11.56 -9.86 -0.35
CA VAL A 267 -12.79 -10.52 -0.84
C VAL A 267 -13.98 -10.16 0.07
N GLY A 268 -13.79 -10.20 1.39
CA GLY A 268 -14.82 -9.79 2.35
C GLY A 268 -15.22 -8.32 2.21
N LEU A 269 -14.25 -7.41 2.03
CA LEU A 269 -14.50 -5.98 1.83
C LEU A 269 -15.22 -5.70 0.50
N SER A 270 -14.84 -6.38 -0.58
CA SER A 270 -15.53 -6.23 -1.88
C SER A 270 -16.96 -6.78 -1.82
N ALA A 271 -17.19 -7.91 -1.16
CA ALA A 271 -18.53 -8.43 -0.91
C ALA A 271 -19.38 -7.47 -0.05
N TYR A 272 -18.82 -6.90 1.02
CA TYR A 272 -19.50 -5.91 1.85
C TYR A 272 -19.84 -4.62 1.07
N GLY A 273 -18.90 -4.13 0.25
CA GLY A 273 -19.12 -2.97 -0.61
C GLY A 273 -20.27 -3.17 -1.60
N LEU A 274 -20.39 -4.38 -2.18
CA LEU A 274 -21.50 -4.74 -3.04
C LEU A 274 -22.82 -4.83 -2.28
N LEU A 275 -22.86 -5.53 -1.14
CA LEU A 275 -24.07 -5.60 -0.30
C LEU A 275 -24.56 -4.20 0.07
N LYS A 276 -23.66 -3.32 0.50
CA LYS A 276 -23.97 -1.92 0.81
C LYS A 276 -24.41 -1.09 -0.41
N ALA A 277 -24.02 -1.47 -1.63
CA ALA A 277 -24.47 -0.78 -2.84
C ALA A 277 -25.90 -1.19 -3.23
N PHE A 278 -26.34 -2.40 -2.84
CA PHE A 278 -27.68 -2.93 -3.13
C PHE A 278 -28.72 -2.64 -2.04
N PHE A 279 -28.30 -2.46 -0.78
CA PHE A 279 -29.15 -2.15 0.38
C PHE A 279 -28.95 -0.71 0.86
#